data_AF-A0AAP7A073-F1
#
_entry.id   AF-A0AAP7A073-F1
#
_cell.length_a   1.000
_cell.length_b   1.000
_cell.length_c   1.000
_cell.angle_alpha   90.00
_cell.angle_beta   90.00
_cell.angle_gamma   90.00
#
_symmetry.space_group_name_H-M   'P 1'
#
loop_
_entity.id
_entity.type
_entity.pdbx_description
1 polymer ?
#
loop_
_entity_poly.entity_id
_entity_poly.type
_entity_poly.pdbx_seq_one_letter_code
_entity_poly.pdbx_strand_id
1 'polypeptide(L)'
;MKNTKSFKFFLAFTLMLSATGAILQPQANASSSPRISITINNIDATLSHDPMKRSGRVYVPLRDLGALLSLHTSWNPNTKSIQVLGVGQEIVLRPNDSKAMVNGKNIKIDAPPIVKQGVTYVPLQLFASVLKVPLTWNAKTNTVNANYTSPYLYTSVQGTPFWFHKKDGTLYMSTGSKPLTVGKTSMDIKEISTFTAAKLDAKSYLLQIHDNYGEPHINDVVFRAIVHKEKLALSSKVSYWGHHNHESIEKAGDLIVMIDGKTLKLADAKGTVKASYQAKDLFGEEDNFTVEGAFDEYLLVRPYQKGTLQLLNTKTKEFVLLYKELLSDQDKKIIDTMINDGATGDSDYAGDRLSFVKKEGKTLYFNRNENSLTYQLK
;
A
#
# COMPACT_ATOMS: atom_id res chain seq x y z
N MET A 1 -27.52 -81.16 39.90
CA MET A 1 -28.73 -81.98 39.64
C MET A 1 -29.43 -81.46 38.40
N LYS A 2 -29.59 -82.33 37.39
CA LYS A 2 -30.73 -82.45 36.43
C LYS A 2 -31.39 -81.12 35.99
N ASN A 3 -31.44 -80.75 34.72
CA ASN A 3 -32.14 -81.51 33.67
C ASN A 3 -31.98 -80.76 32.32
N THR A 4 -31.47 -81.41 31.26
CA THR A 4 -32.22 -81.86 30.05
C THR A 4 -32.79 -80.71 29.19
N LYS A 5 -32.64 -80.64 27.86
CA LYS A 5 -32.61 -81.69 26.83
C LYS A 5 -32.17 -81.05 25.50
N SER A 6 -31.48 -81.86 24.71
CA SER A 6 -31.18 -81.69 23.29
C SER A 6 -32.42 -81.77 22.39
N PHE A 7 -32.33 -81.20 21.19
CA PHE A 7 -32.39 -81.89 19.86
C PHE A 7 -33.34 -81.28 18.80
N LYS A 8 -32.82 -81.26 17.55
CA LYS A 8 -33.44 -81.18 16.20
C LYS A 8 -33.71 -79.82 15.52
N PHE A 9 -32.75 -79.44 14.67
CA PHE A 9 -32.85 -79.25 13.21
C PHE A 9 -34.24 -78.93 12.60
N PHE A 10 -34.36 -77.80 11.89
CA PHE A 10 -34.78 -77.80 10.48
C PHE A 10 -34.31 -76.52 9.76
N LEU A 11 -33.62 -76.73 8.64
CA LEU A 11 -33.21 -75.74 7.67
C LEU A 11 -34.42 -75.40 6.79
N ALA A 12 -34.81 -74.12 6.71
CA ALA A 12 -35.69 -73.62 5.66
C ALA A 12 -35.16 -72.27 5.17
N PHE A 13 -34.52 -72.32 4.02
CA PHE A 13 -34.00 -71.17 3.29
C PHE A 13 -35.16 -70.52 2.54
N THR A 14 -35.73 -69.45 3.09
CA THR A 14 -36.67 -68.58 2.37
C THR A 14 -35.98 -67.26 2.07
N LEU A 15 -35.63 -67.09 0.79
CA LEU A 15 -35.16 -65.88 0.18
C LEU A 15 -36.30 -64.84 0.20
N MET A 16 -36.33 -63.93 1.17
CA MET A 16 -37.20 -62.75 1.14
C MET A 16 -36.45 -61.58 0.50
N LEU A 17 -36.82 -61.27 -0.74
CA LEU A 17 -36.45 -60.07 -1.47
C LEU A 17 -37.14 -58.86 -0.80
N SER A 18 -36.50 -58.21 0.17
CA SER A 18 -36.97 -56.92 0.68
C SER A 18 -36.47 -55.81 -0.24
N ALA A 19 -37.32 -55.36 -1.16
CA ALA A 19 -37.11 -54.14 -1.92
C ALA A 19 -37.12 -52.94 -0.96
N THR A 20 -35.94 -52.43 -0.61
CA THR A 20 -35.79 -51.15 0.08
C THR A 20 -36.12 -50.03 -0.90
N GLY A 21 -37.36 -49.53 -0.86
CA GLY A 21 -37.70 -48.25 -1.46
C GLY A 21 -36.92 -47.15 -0.74
N ALA A 22 -35.90 -46.60 -1.40
CA ALA A 22 -35.23 -45.40 -0.92
C ALA A 22 -36.22 -44.24 -0.99
N ILE A 23 -36.73 -43.82 0.16
CA ILE A 23 -37.46 -42.56 0.27
C ILE A 23 -36.43 -41.45 0.05
N LEU A 24 -36.41 -40.88 -1.16
CA LEU A 24 -35.70 -39.64 -1.44
C LEU A 24 -36.36 -38.54 -0.60
N GLN A 25 -35.77 -38.23 0.57
CA GLN A 25 -36.08 -36.99 1.25
C GLN A 25 -35.54 -35.84 0.39
N PRO A 26 -36.35 -34.88 -0.03
CA PRO A 26 -35.83 -33.71 -0.73
C PRO A 26 -34.87 -32.99 0.21
N GLN A 27 -33.57 -32.96 -0.14
CA GLN A 27 -32.63 -32.08 0.53
C GLN A 27 -33.12 -30.65 0.30
N ALA A 28 -33.56 -30.00 1.37
CA ALA A 28 -33.78 -28.58 1.36
C ALA A 28 -32.43 -27.91 1.05
N ASN A 29 -32.26 -27.45 -0.18
CA ASN A 29 -31.21 -26.51 -0.53
C ASN A 29 -31.42 -25.30 0.37
N ALA A 30 -30.58 -25.16 1.40
CA ALA A 30 -30.49 -23.93 2.16
C ALA A 30 -30.09 -22.83 1.16
N SER A 31 -31.09 -22.06 0.72
CA SER A 31 -30.88 -20.89 -0.11
C SER A 31 -30.05 -19.91 0.71
N SER A 32 -28.75 -19.85 0.42
CA SER A 32 -27.88 -18.84 0.99
C SER A 32 -28.46 -17.49 0.60
N SER A 33 -28.81 -16.66 1.58
CA SER A 33 -29.25 -15.29 1.30
C SER A 33 -28.23 -14.62 0.37
N PRO A 34 -28.69 -13.92 -0.68
CA PRO A 34 -27.77 -13.37 -1.66
C PRO A 34 -26.77 -12.42 -0.99
N ARG A 35 -25.48 -12.62 -1.27
CA ARG A 35 -24.39 -11.78 -0.75
C ARG A 35 -24.60 -10.34 -1.21
N ILE A 36 -24.39 -9.39 -0.30
CA ILE A 36 -24.43 -7.97 -0.64
C ILE A 36 -23.03 -7.57 -1.10
N SER A 37 -22.94 -7.00 -2.30
CA SER A 37 -21.69 -6.45 -2.84
C SER A 37 -21.67 -4.94 -2.73
N ILE A 38 -20.48 -4.36 -2.55
CA ILE A 38 -20.26 -2.92 -2.61
C ILE A 38 -19.33 -2.62 -3.77
N THR A 39 -19.66 -1.61 -4.55
CA THR A 39 -18.79 -1.02 -5.56
C THR A 39 -18.52 0.44 -5.24
N ILE A 40 -17.35 0.94 -5.64
CA ILE A 40 -17.00 2.36 -5.61
C ILE A 40 -16.70 2.77 -7.03
N ASN A 41 -17.47 3.73 -7.55
CA ASN A 41 -17.40 4.15 -8.96
C ASN A 41 -17.50 2.95 -9.94
N ASN A 42 -18.41 2.02 -9.66
CA ASN A 42 -18.62 0.77 -10.41
C ASN A 42 -17.47 -0.25 -10.35
N ILE A 43 -16.45 -0.05 -9.52
CA ILE A 43 -15.37 -1.02 -9.29
C ILE A 43 -15.68 -1.77 -7.98
N ASP A 44 -15.54 -3.10 -7.97
CA ASP A 44 -15.77 -3.92 -6.79
C ASP A 44 -14.87 -3.49 -5.61
N ALA A 45 -15.51 -3.19 -4.48
CA ALA A 45 -14.82 -2.89 -3.24
C ALA A 45 -14.41 -4.19 -2.56
N THR A 46 -13.11 -4.35 -2.32
CA THR A 46 -12.60 -5.46 -1.50
C THR A 46 -12.76 -5.12 -0.03
N LEU A 47 -13.63 -5.85 0.66
CA LEU A 47 -13.85 -5.72 2.11
C LEU A 47 -13.33 -6.97 2.81
N SER A 48 -12.75 -6.80 4.00
CA SER A 48 -12.32 -7.93 4.82
C SER A 48 -13.51 -8.63 5.49
N HIS A 49 -14.62 -7.92 5.67
CA HIS A 49 -15.85 -8.44 6.26
C HIS A 49 -17.05 -8.19 5.36
N ASP A 50 -17.95 -9.17 5.27
CA ASP A 50 -19.14 -9.04 4.43
C ASP A 50 -20.16 -8.07 5.02
N PRO A 51 -20.79 -7.22 4.19
CA PRO A 51 -22.00 -6.51 4.56
C PRO A 51 -23.13 -7.47 4.91
N MET A 52 -24.09 -7.02 5.72
CA MET A 52 -25.23 -7.85 6.12
C MET A 52 -26.54 -7.07 6.10
N LYS A 53 -27.63 -7.78 5.78
CA LYS A 53 -28.99 -7.24 5.92
C LYS A 53 -29.50 -7.52 7.33
N ARG A 54 -29.99 -6.49 8.03
CA ARG A 54 -30.62 -6.62 9.34
C ARG A 54 -31.80 -5.66 9.46
N SER A 55 -32.97 -6.20 9.79
CA SER A 55 -34.20 -5.42 10.00
C SER A 55 -34.49 -4.45 8.84
N GLY A 56 -34.40 -4.95 7.61
CA GLY A 56 -34.65 -4.18 6.38
C GLY A 56 -33.50 -3.26 5.94
N ARG A 57 -32.41 -3.17 6.71
CA ARG A 57 -31.29 -2.26 6.44
C ARG A 57 -30.02 -3.00 6.05
N VAL A 58 -29.21 -2.40 5.21
CA VAL A 58 -27.85 -2.87 4.91
C VAL A 58 -26.89 -2.28 5.94
N TYR A 59 -26.15 -3.16 6.60
CA TYR A 59 -25.09 -2.85 7.54
C TYR A 59 -23.75 -3.19 6.89
N VAL A 60 -22.80 -2.28 7.00
CA VAL A 60 -21.47 -2.40 6.39
C VAL A 60 -20.38 -2.30 7.45
N PRO A 61 -19.26 -3.02 7.30
CA PRO A 61 -18.11 -2.87 8.20
C PRO A 61 -17.57 -1.45 8.11
N LEU A 62 -17.63 -0.73 9.23
CA LEU A 62 -17.32 0.70 9.27
C LEU A 62 -15.87 0.98 8.87
N ARG A 63 -14.92 0.18 9.37
CA ARG A 63 -13.49 0.37 9.10
C ARG A 63 -13.15 0.10 7.63
N ASP A 64 -13.64 -1.01 7.08
CA ASP A 64 -13.31 -1.44 5.73
C ASP A 64 -13.82 -0.41 4.69
N LEU A 65 -15.10 -0.05 4.77
CA LEU A 65 -15.66 0.96 3.87
C LEU A 65 -15.09 2.36 4.16
N GLY A 66 -14.85 2.70 5.43
CA GLY A 66 -14.23 3.95 5.81
C GLY A 66 -12.85 4.14 5.17
N ALA A 67 -11.99 3.12 5.21
CA ALA A 67 -10.64 3.18 4.62
C ALA A 67 -10.68 3.47 3.11
N LEU A 68 -11.58 2.81 2.37
CA LEU A 68 -11.79 3.05 0.94
C LEU A 68 -12.27 4.47 0.64
N LEU A 69 -12.96 5.10 1.59
CA LEU A 69 -13.41 6.49 1.52
C LEU A 69 -12.42 7.47 2.16
N SER A 70 -11.17 7.05 2.38
CA SER A 70 -10.10 7.87 2.99
C SER A 70 -10.43 8.32 4.42
N LEU A 71 -11.07 7.47 5.22
CA LEU A 71 -11.41 7.73 6.61
C LEU A 71 -10.66 6.81 7.56
N HIS A 72 -10.19 7.38 8.66
CA HIS A 72 -9.55 6.67 9.76
C HIS A 72 -10.58 6.31 10.83
N THR A 73 -10.66 5.03 11.21
CA THR A 73 -11.56 4.56 12.28
C THR A 73 -10.77 4.06 13.48
N SER A 74 -10.99 4.65 14.65
CA SER A 74 -10.37 4.27 15.92
C SER A 74 -11.41 4.01 17.02
N TRP A 75 -11.03 3.23 18.02
CA TRP A 75 -11.85 2.98 19.22
C TRP A 75 -11.28 3.75 20.40
N ASN A 76 -12.12 4.49 21.11
CA ASN A 76 -11.77 5.12 22.37
C ASN A 76 -12.34 4.28 23.53
N PRO A 77 -11.50 3.57 24.30
CA PRO A 77 -11.97 2.72 25.39
C PRO A 77 -12.51 3.52 26.58
N ASN A 78 -12.00 4.73 26.82
CA ASN A 78 -12.40 5.56 27.96
C ASN A 78 -13.84 6.06 27.81
N THR A 79 -14.21 6.48 26.60
CA THR A 79 -15.55 6.98 26.28
C THR A 79 -16.48 5.93 25.67
N LYS A 80 -15.98 4.69 25.49
CA LYS A 80 -16.64 3.57 24.80
C LYS A 80 -17.26 4.01 23.47
N SER A 81 -16.49 4.75 22.68
CA SER A 81 -16.96 5.33 21.42
C SER A 81 -16.04 5.00 20.26
N ILE A 82 -16.63 4.90 19.08
CA ILE A 82 -15.92 4.80 17.81
C ILE A 82 -15.70 6.22 17.29
N GLN A 83 -14.47 6.54 16.91
CA GLN A 83 -14.14 7.79 16.23
C GLN A 83 -13.83 7.50 14.76
N VAL A 84 -14.37 8.33 13.88
CA VAL A 84 -14.08 8.30 12.44
C VAL A 84 -13.60 9.68 12.02
N LEU A 85 -12.40 9.76 11.47
CA LEU A 85 -11.75 10.99 11.05
C LEU A 85 -11.50 11.00 9.56
N GLY A 86 -11.73 12.15 8.94
CA GLY A 86 -11.29 12.52 7.61
C GLY A 86 -11.05 14.03 7.57
N VAL A 87 -10.37 14.55 6.56
CA VAL A 87 -10.15 15.99 6.46
C VAL A 87 -11.50 16.73 6.35
N GLY A 88 -11.81 17.57 7.35
CA GLY A 88 -13.10 18.27 7.47
C GLY A 88 -14.24 17.42 8.06
N GLN A 89 -13.93 16.21 8.54
CA GLN A 89 -14.92 15.25 9.04
C GLN A 89 -14.48 14.61 10.35
N GLU A 90 -15.22 14.90 11.41
CA GLU A 90 -15.11 14.27 12.72
C GLU A 90 -16.45 13.62 13.06
N ILE A 91 -16.45 12.31 13.30
CA ILE A 91 -17.65 11.57 13.67
C ILE A 91 -17.34 10.75 14.92
N VAL A 92 -18.21 10.85 15.92
CA VAL A 92 -18.18 10.00 17.10
C VAL A 92 -19.49 9.23 17.18
N LEU A 93 -19.37 7.90 17.21
CA LEU A 93 -20.46 6.95 17.30
C LEU A 93 -20.33 6.14 18.58
N ARG A 94 -21.45 5.64 19.11
CA ARG A 94 -21.46 4.68 20.20
C ARG A 94 -22.25 3.44 19.79
N PRO A 95 -21.77 2.22 20.07
CA PRO A 95 -22.54 1.01 19.84
C PRO A 95 -23.91 1.11 20.53
N ASN A 96 -24.95 0.65 19.84
CA ASN A 96 -26.34 0.66 20.31
C ASN A 96 -26.95 2.06 20.58
N ASP A 97 -26.29 3.14 20.15
CA ASP A 97 -26.83 4.51 20.23
C ASP A 97 -27.14 5.04 18.83
N SER A 98 -28.37 5.52 18.63
CA SER A 98 -28.81 6.15 17.38
C SER A 98 -28.49 7.64 17.33
N LYS A 99 -27.71 8.16 18.28
CA LYS A 99 -27.12 9.51 18.23
C LYS A 99 -25.68 9.42 17.76
N ALA A 100 -25.31 10.30 16.84
CA ALA A 100 -23.94 10.52 16.41
C ALA A 100 -23.55 11.97 16.65
N MET A 101 -22.29 12.22 17.00
CA MET A 101 -21.74 13.57 17.00
C MET A 101 -20.94 13.74 15.70
N VAL A 102 -21.32 14.72 14.89
CA VAL A 102 -20.71 15.02 13.59
C VAL A 102 -20.24 16.47 13.61
N ASN A 103 -18.93 16.69 13.49
CA ASN A 103 -18.32 18.03 13.51
C ASN A 103 -18.83 18.87 14.69
N GLY A 104 -18.88 18.27 15.89
CA GLY A 104 -19.38 18.90 17.12
C GLY A 104 -20.90 19.00 17.27
N LYS A 105 -21.70 18.59 16.28
CA LYS A 105 -23.17 18.64 16.33
C LYS A 105 -23.77 17.25 16.52
N ASN A 106 -24.72 17.12 17.44
CA ASN A 106 -25.47 15.88 17.63
C ASN A 106 -26.52 15.73 16.53
N ILE A 107 -26.53 14.57 15.88
CA ILE A 107 -27.53 14.18 14.88
C ILE A 107 -28.12 12.82 15.25
N LYS A 108 -29.32 12.54 14.74
CA LYS A 108 -29.93 11.21 14.80
C LYS A 108 -29.53 10.44 13.54
N ILE A 109 -29.11 9.20 13.71
CA ILE A 109 -28.83 8.26 12.62
C ILE A 109 -29.95 7.22 12.52
N ASP A 110 -30.17 6.67 11.32
CA ASP A 110 -31.32 5.80 11.02
C ASP A 110 -31.40 4.55 11.92
N ALA A 111 -30.25 3.97 12.25
CA ALA A 111 -30.16 2.87 13.20
C ALA A 111 -28.80 2.89 13.92
N PRO A 112 -28.69 2.27 15.10
CA PRO A 112 -27.46 2.35 15.88
C PRO A 112 -26.35 1.47 15.26
N PRO A 113 -25.06 1.82 15.47
CA PRO A 113 -23.96 0.92 15.19
C PRO A 113 -24.09 -0.36 16.03
N ILE A 114 -23.69 -1.49 15.46
CA ILE A 114 -23.71 -2.79 16.13
C ILE A 114 -22.33 -3.42 16.06
N VAL A 115 -21.94 -4.12 17.13
CA VAL A 115 -20.69 -4.88 17.16
C VAL A 115 -21.02 -6.35 17.00
N LYS A 116 -20.44 -7.00 16.00
CA LYS A 116 -20.57 -8.44 15.77
C LYS A 116 -19.18 -9.01 15.54
N GLN A 117 -18.79 -9.99 16.38
CA GLN A 117 -17.49 -10.67 16.28
C GLN A 117 -16.30 -9.69 16.23
N GLY A 118 -16.35 -8.62 17.04
CA GLY A 118 -15.28 -7.60 17.10
C GLY A 118 -15.32 -6.55 15.98
N VAL A 119 -16.21 -6.69 14.99
CA VAL A 119 -16.36 -5.74 13.89
C VAL A 119 -17.53 -4.81 14.18
N THR A 120 -17.29 -3.51 14.03
CA THR A 120 -18.36 -2.51 14.10
C THR A 120 -19.02 -2.38 12.74
N TYR A 121 -20.32 -2.61 12.70
CA TYR A 121 -21.16 -2.39 11.55
C TYR A 121 -22.04 -1.16 11.77
N VAL A 122 -22.18 -0.35 10.73
CA VAL A 122 -23.09 0.80 10.73
C VAL A 122 -24.10 0.66 9.60
N PRO A 123 -25.29 1.28 9.72
CA PRO A 123 -26.20 1.39 8.59
C PRO A 123 -25.48 2.10 7.45
N LEU A 124 -25.59 1.54 6.25
CA LEU A 124 -25.01 2.11 5.04
C LEU A 124 -25.41 3.59 4.84
N GLN A 125 -26.63 3.95 5.21
CA GLN A 125 -27.16 5.32 5.15
C GLN A 125 -26.34 6.33 5.97
N LEU A 126 -25.55 5.89 6.96
CA LEU A 126 -24.63 6.75 7.68
C LEU A 126 -23.63 7.42 6.72
N PHE A 127 -23.11 6.68 5.74
CA PHE A 127 -22.16 7.21 4.76
C PHE A 127 -22.83 8.24 3.83
N ALA A 128 -24.07 7.98 3.41
CA ALA A 128 -24.82 8.95 2.60
C ALA A 128 -25.17 10.23 3.36
N SER A 129 -25.60 10.11 4.62
CA SER A 129 -26.09 11.24 5.42
C SER A 129 -24.97 12.08 6.02
N VAL A 130 -23.91 11.44 6.52
CA VAL A 130 -22.84 12.13 7.26
C VAL A 130 -21.71 12.53 6.32
N LEU A 131 -21.33 11.64 5.41
CA LEU A 131 -20.18 11.84 4.52
C LEU A 131 -20.58 12.42 3.16
N LYS A 132 -21.89 12.63 2.94
CA LYS A 132 -22.47 13.12 1.68
C LYS A 132 -22.04 12.27 0.47
N VAL A 133 -21.86 10.97 0.67
CA VAL A 133 -21.52 10.02 -0.38
C VAL A 133 -22.81 9.52 -1.04
N PRO A 134 -23.08 9.83 -2.33
CA PRO A 134 -24.24 9.29 -3.01
C PRO A 134 -24.15 7.77 -3.12
N LEU A 135 -25.18 7.08 -2.63
CA LEU A 135 -25.28 5.62 -2.68
C LEU A 135 -26.49 5.22 -3.51
N THR A 136 -26.30 4.27 -4.41
CA THR A 136 -27.39 3.65 -5.17
C THR A 136 -27.46 2.16 -4.87
N TRP A 137 -28.67 1.63 -4.80
CA TRP A 137 -28.93 0.21 -4.56
C TRP A 137 -29.47 -0.44 -5.83
N ASN A 138 -28.83 -1.52 -6.26
CA ASN A 138 -29.33 -2.41 -7.30
C ASN A 138 -29.92 -3.67 -6.66
N ALA A 139 -31.25 -3.74 -6.61
CA ALA A 139 -31.97 -4.87 -6.02
C ALA A 139 -31.82 -6.17 -6.81
N LYS A 140 -31.55 -6.11 -8.12
CA LYS A 140 -31.39 -7.31 -8.96
C LYS A 140 -30.09 -8.05 -8.64
N THR A 141 -29.02 -7.30 -8.37
CA THR A 141 -27.68 -7.84 -8.12
C THR A 141 -27.28 -7.79 -6.63
N ASN A 142 -28.15 -7.26 -5.76
CA ASN A 142 -27.86 -6.98 -4.36
C ASN A 142 -26.58 -6.13 -4.17
N THR A 143 -26.39 -5.15 -5.06
CA THR A 143 -25.18 -4.31 -5.10
C THR A 143 -25.47 -2.90 -4.60
N VAL A 144 -24.62 -2.39 -3.73
CA VAL A 144 -24.53 -0.98 -3.38
C VAL A 144 -23.44 -0.35 -4.24
N ASN A 145 -23.73 0.70 -4.98
CA ASN A 145 -22.69 1.51 -5.63
C ASN A 145 -22.54 2.85 -4.90
N ALA A 146 -21.31 3.17 -4.51
CA ALA A 146 -20.91 4.46 -3.98
C ALA A 146 -20.21 5.27 -5.08
N ASN A 147 -20.84 6.34 -5.52
CA ASN A 147 -20.21 7.26 -6.47
C ASN A 147 -19.40 8.28 -5.68
N TYR A 148 -18.12 8.01 -5.47
CA TYR A 148 -17.26 8.83 -4.64
C TYR A 148 -15.81 8.84 -5.14
N THR A 149 -15.30 10.04 -5.36
CA THR A 149 -13.88 10.25 -5.63
C THR A 149 -13.29 11.03 -4.48
N SER A 150 -12.53 10.35 -3.61
CA SER A 150 -11.80 11.04 -2.55
C SER A 150 -10.79 12.03 -3.16
N PRO A 151 -10.80 13.29 -2.73
CA PRO A 151 -9.75 14.24 -3.10
C PRO A 151 -8.45 13.99 -2.33
N TYR A 152 -8.41 12.98 -1.45
CA TYR A 152 -7.25 12.63 -0.64
C TYR A 152 -6.71 11.25 -0.98
N LEU A 153 -5.39 11.09 -0.92
CA LEU A 153 -4.77 9.80 -0.59
C LEU A 153 -4.81 9.64 0.92
N TYR A 154 -4.91 8.39 1.39
CA TYR A 154 -4.99 8.07 2.82
C TYR A 154 -4.09 6.89 3.16
N THR A 155 -3.39 7.01 4.29
CA THR A 155 -2.64 5.91 4.89
C THR A 155 -2.61 6.07 6.41
N SER A 156 -2.19 5.05 7.13
CA SER A 156 -1.98 5.15 8.57
C SER A 156 -0.89 4.19 9.03
N VAL A 157 -0.12 4.60 10.03
CA VAL A 157 0.90 3.76 10.66
C VAL A 157 0.74 3.83 12.17
N GLN A 158 0.65 2.67 12.83
CA GLN A 158 0.48 2.56 14.29
C GLN A 158 -0.66 3.43 14.86
N GLY A 159 -1.79 3.52 14.15
CA GLY A 159 -2.95 4.32 14.57
C GLY A 159 -2.84 5.82 14.31
N THR A 160 -1.75 6.31 13.72
CA THR A 160 -1.62 7.69 13.26
C THR A 160 -2.01 7.77 11.78
N PRO A 161 -3.13 8.43 11.43
CA PRO A 161 -3.54 8.63 10.04
C PRO A 161 -2.84 9.82 9.38
N PHE A 162 -2.68 9.71 8.07
CA PHE A 162 -2.16 10.75 7.18
C PHE A 162 -3.07 10.88 5.95
N TRP A 163 -3.22 12.11 5.49
CA TRP A 163 -3.92 12.42 4.24
C TRP A 163 -3.07 13.34 3.38
N PHE A 164 -3.10 13.11 2.07
CA PHE A 164 -2.49 13.98 1.09
C PHE A 164 -3.55 14.47 0.11
N HIS A 165 -3.77 15.77 0.01
CA HIS A 165 -4.74 16.32 -0.93
C HIS A 165 -4.19 16.29 -2.35
N LYS A 166 -4.86 15.54 -3.23
CA LYS A 166 -4.37 15.16 -4.56
C LYS A 166 -4.07 16.34 -5.48
N LYS A 167 -4.76 17.47 -5.31
CA LYS A 167 -4.62 18.61 -6.25
C LYS A 167 -3.70 19.73 -5.78
N ASP A 168 -3.58 19.94 -4.48
CA ASP A 168 -2.86 21.12 -3.94
C ASP A 168 -1.65 20.76 -3.08
N GLY A 169 -1.37 19.48 -2.89
CA GLY A 169 -0.20 19.02 -2.16
C GLY A 169 -0.28 19.20 -0.64
N THR A 170 -1.45 19.53 -0.09
CA THR A 170 -1.59 19.71 1.36
C THR A 170 -1.55 18.38 2.09
N LEU A 171 -0.62 18.26 3.05
CA LEU A 171 -0.47 17.12 3.94
C LEU A 171 -1.22 17.38 5.25
N TYR A 172 -1.92 16.36 5.72
CA TYR A 172 -2.62 16.34 7.00
C TYR A 172 -2.23 15.12 7.81
N MET A 173 -2.30 15.23 9.13
CA MET A 173 -2.23 14.08 10.04
C MET A 173 -3.22 14.24 11.18
N SER A 174 -3.38 13.19 12.01
CA SER A 174 -4.01 13.34 13.33
C SER A 174 -3.25 12.54 14.38
N THR A 175 -3.00 13.16 15.54
CA THR A 175 -2.55 12.50 16.78
C THR A 175 -3.65 12.45 17.84
N GLY A 176 -4.84 12.98 17.52
CA GLY A 176 -5.95 13.15 18.44
C GLY A 176 -7.29 13.10 17.74
N SER A 177 -8.21 13.98 18.15
CA SER A 177 -9.60 13.90 17.71
C SER A 177 -9.94 14.63 16.41
N LYS A 178 -8.98 15.35 15.82
CA LYS A 178 -9.21 16.09 14.58
C LYS A 178 -7.95 16.11 13.70
N PRO A 179 -8.09 16.00 12.37
CA PRO A 179 -6.98 16.25 11.47
C PRO A 179 -6.46 17.68 11.55
N LEU A 180 -5.16 17.82 11.37
CA LEU A 180 -4.44 19.09 11.30
C LEU A 180 -3.54 19.11 10.06
N THR A 181 -3.33 20.29 9.49
CA THR A 181 -2.38 20.48 8.38
C THR A 181 -0.96 20.46 8.89
N VAL A 182 -0.11 19.59 8.32
CA VAL A 182 1.31 19.52 8.67
C VAL A 182 2.19 20.32 7.73
N GLY A 183 1.74 20.56 6.50
CA GLY A 183 2.45 21.35 5.51
C GLY A 183 1.82 21.26 4.12
N LYS A 184 2.39 22.00 3.17
CA LYS A 184 1.99 21.99 1.77
C LYS A 184 3.20 21.71 0.89
N THR A 185 3.02 20.92 -0.14
CA THR A 185 4.07 20.52 -1.09
C THR A 185 3.73 21.06 -2.49
N SER A 186 4.67 20.98 -3.43
CA SER A 186 4.46 21.31 -4.85
C SER A 186 4.05 20.09 -5.68
N MET A 187 3.60 19.01 -5.04
CA MET A 187 3.17 17.79 -5.73
C MET A 187 1.65 17.78 -5.91
N ASP A 188 1.23 17.44 -7.11
CA ASP A 188 -0.13 17.00 -7.41
C ASP A 188 -0.10 15.55 -7.90
N ILE A 189 -1.21 14.83 -7.68
CA ILE A 189 -1.41 13.46 -8.13
C ILE A 189 -2.08 13.50 -9.49
N LYS A 190 -1.51 12.76 -10.44
CA LYS A 190 -2.05 12.65 -11.79
C LYS A 190 -3.03 11.49 -11.89
N GLU A 191 -2.59 10.27 -11.57
CA GLU A 191 -3.36 9.06 -11.85
C GLU A 191 -3.16 7.98 -10.77
N ILE A 192 -2.31 6.98 -11.03
CA ILE A 192 -2.17 5.79 -10.20
C ILE A 192 -1.15 6.07 -9.12
N SER A 193 -1.64 6.23 -7.89
CA SER A 193 -0.79 6.56 -6.77
C SER A 193 -0.92 5.60 -5.59
N THR A 194 0.22 5.23 -5.02
CA THR A 194 0.30 4.60 -3.70
C THR A 194 0.69 5.64 -2.65
N PHE A 195 0.24 5.46 -1.41
CA PHE A 195 0.61 6.31 -0.28
C PHE A 195 0.93 5.47 0.94
N THR A 196 2.18 5.51 1.38
CA THR A 196 2.68 4.74 2.51
C THR A 196 3.22 5.64 3.60
N ALA A 197 3.21 5.12 4.83
CA ALA A 197 3.79 5.78 5.98
C ALA A 197 4.61 4.79 6.81
N ALA A 198 5.80 5.20 7.21
CA ALA A 198 6.66 4.49 8.14
C ALA A 198 6.95 5.37 9.35
N LYS A 199 7.00 4.77 10.53
CA LYS A 199 7.42 5.48 11.74
C LYS A 199 8.94 5.49 11.82
N LEU A 200 9.52 6.68 11.96
CA LEU A 200 10.96 6.86 12.07
C LEU A 200 11.40 6.87 13.54
N ASP A 201 10.66 7.61 14.38
CA ASP A 201 10.85 7.63 15.83
C ASP A 201 9.52 7.98 16.55
N ALA A 202 9.57 8.35 17.83
CA ALA A 202 8.39 8.69 18.61
C ALA A 202 7.56 9.88 18.06
N LYS A 203 8.20 10.80 17.32
CA LYS A 203 7.60 12.06 16.84
C LYS A 203 7.83 12.29 15.34
N SER A 204 8.43 11.33 14.65
CA SER A 204 8.78 11.43 13.24
C SER A 204 8.23 10.29 12.40
N TYR A 205 7.81 10.65 11.19
CA TYR A 205 7.25 9.74 10.20
C TYR A 205 7.83 10.03 8.82
N LEU A 206 8.11 8.98 8.06
CA LEU A 206 8.38 9.06 6.63
C LEU A 206 7.09 8.75 5.90
N LEU A 207 6.71 9.63 4.98
CA LEU A 207 5.60 9.46 4.08
C LEU A 207 6.16 9.29 2.67
N GLN A 208 5.61 8.36 1.89
CA GLN A 208 6.02 8.16 0.51
C GLN A 208 4.80 8.09 -0.41
N ILE A 209 4.88 8.79 -1.52
CA ILE A 209 3.92 8.69 -2.62
C ILE A 209 4.69 8.25 -3.84
N HIS A 210 4.13 7.27 -4.53
CA HIS A 210 4.57 6.84 -5.84
C HIS A 210 3.41 7.05 -6.78
N ASP A 211 3.54 7.96 -7.75
CA ASP A 211 2.50 8.33 -8.72
C ASP A 211 2.99 7.99 -10.13
N ASN A 212 2.28 7.09 -10.78
CA ASN A 212 2.58 6.61 -12.12
C ASN A 212 1.42 6.99 -13.06
N TYR A 213 1.74 7.65 -14.18
CA TYR A 213 0.73 8.29 -15.01
C TYR A 213 1.10 8.44 -16.49
N GLY A 214 0.07 8.70 -17.29
CA GLY A 214 0.13 9.00 -18.71
C GLY A 214 0.39 7.74 -19.53
N GLU A 215 -0.47 7.46 -20.51
CA GLU A 215 -0.43 6.22 -21.31
C GLU A 215 0.94 6.00 -21.99
N PRO A 216 1.58 4.82 -21.87
CA PRO A 216 1.14 3.58 -21.22
C PRO A 216 1.71 3.41 -19.79
N HIS A 217 1.59 4.43 -18.94
CA HIS A 217 2.07 4.46 -17.55
C HIS A 217 3.61 4.57 -17.42
N ILE A 218 4.20 5.46 -18.23
CA ILE A 218 5.67 5.64 -18.34
C ILE A 218 6.24 6.81 -17.53
N ASN A 219 5.39 7.72 -17.04
CA ASN A 219 5.88 8.76 -16.13
C ASN A 219 5.80 8.24 -14.71
N ASP A 220 6.86 8.43 -13.97
CA ASP A 220 6.95 7.98 -12.59
C ASP A 220 7.41 9.09 -11.67
N VAL A 221 6.70 9.32 -10.58
CA VAL A 221 7.06 10.32 -9.57
C VAL A 221 7.18 9.65 -8.22
N VAL A 222 8.37 9.75 -7.64
CA VAL A 222 8.62 9.35 -6.26
C VAL A 222 8.72 10.60 -5.41
N PHE A 223 7.82 10.71 -4.44
CA PHE A 223 7.80 11.77 -3.44
C PHE A 223 8.03 11.19 -2.07
N ARG A 224 8.89 11.85 -1.29
CA ARG A 224 9.13 11.53 0.13
C ARG A 224 8.91 12.76 0.98
N ALA A 225 8.34 12.59 2.16
CA ALA A 225 8.20 13.64 3.16
C ALA A 225 8.52 13.13 4.57
N ILE A 226 9.32 13.89 5.30
CA ILE A 226 9.54 13.68 6.73
C ILE A 226 8.62 14.63 7.48
N VAL A 227 7.72 14.07 8.28
CA VAL A 227 6.90 14.82 9.23
C VAL A 227 7.54 14.66 10.61
N HIS A 228 7.94 15.77 11.23
CA HIS A 228 8.51 15.80 12.59
C HIS A 228 7.71 16.76 13.46
N LYS A 229 7.23 16.29 14.62
CA LYS A 229 6.45 17.10 15.57
C LYS A 229 5.28 17.83 14.89
N GLU A 230 4.48 17.07 14.13
CA GLU A 230 3.27 17.56 13.46
C GLU A 230 3.52 18.65 12.40
N LYS A 231 4.75 18.75 11.89
CA LYS A 231 5.13 19.66 10.80
C LYS A 231 5.88 18.92 9.70
N LEU A 232 5.66 19.32 8.46
CA LEU A 232 6.50 18.94 7.34
C LEU A 232 7.90 19.51 7.56
N ALA A 233 8.87 18.64 7.80
CA ALA A 233 10.25 19.01 8.12
C ALA A 233 11.13 19.02 6.87
N LEU A 234 10.94 18.04 5.98
CA LEU A 234 11.65 17.93 4.72
C LEU A 234 10.76 17.20 3.71
N SER A 235 10.84 17.58 2.44
CA SER A 235 10.25 16.81 1.35
C SER A 235 11.23 16.75 0.18
N SER A 236 11.06 15.73 -0.66
CA SER A 236 11.79 15.59 -1.91
C SER A 236 10.87 15.01 -2.98
N LYS A 237 11.12 15.38 -4.23
CA LYS A 237 10.39 14.87 -5.39
C LYS A 237 11.37 14.58 -6.51
N VAL A 238 11.29 13.39 -7.10
CA VAL A 238 12.04 13.04 -8.30
C VAL A 238 11.09 12.41 -9.32
N SER A 239 11.35 12.68 -10.59
CA SER A 239 10.52 12.23 -11.71
C SER A 239 11.37 11.40 -12.67
N TYR A 240 10.83 10.30 -13.14
CA TYR A 240 11.46 9.41 -14.11
C TYR A 240 10.51 9.23 -15.30
N TRP A 241 11.08 8.88 -16.45
CA TRP A 241 10.33 8.67 -17.69
C TRP A 241 10.82 7.41 -18.40
N GLY A 242 10.01 6.35 -18.44
CA GLY A 242 10.33 5.07 -19.05
C GLY A 242 9.99 3.88 -18.16
N HIS A 243 10.37 2.68 -18.61
CA HIS A 243 10.01 1.40 -17.98
C HIS A 243 11.10 0.82 -17.07
N HIS A 244 12.14 1.59 -16.75
CA HIS A 244 13.30 1.10 -16.03
C HIS A 244 13.07 1.10 -14.52
N ASN A 245 13.75 0.24 -13.78
CA ASN A 245 13.66 0.28 -12.33
C ASN A 245 14.20 1.63 -11.81
N HIS A 246 13.34 2.39 -11.13
CA HIS A 246 13.65 3.68 -10.54
C HIS A 246 13.50 3.64 -9.00
N GLU A 247 13.52 2.45 -8.40
CA GLU A 247 13.49 2.27 -6.95
C GLU A 247 14.83 2.65 -6.31
N SER A 248 14.74 3.50 -5.29
CA SER A 248 15.88 3.79 -4.41
C SER A 248 15.61 3.25 -3.02
N ILE A 249 16.67 2.79 -2.34
CA ILE A 249 16.60 2.39 -0.94
C ILE A 249 15.99 3.52 -0.08
N GLU A 250 15.30 3.14 0.99
CA GLU A 250 14.71 4.12 1.91
C GLU A 250 15.80 4.81 2.75
N LYS A 251 16.81 4.04 3.18
CA LYS A 251 17.81 4.46 4.16
C LYS A 251 19.23 4.08 3.78
N ALA A 252 20.17 4.94 4.13
CA ALA A 252 21.61 4.72 4.12
C ALA A 252 22.13 4.79 5.57
N GLY A 253 22.28 3.63 6.21
CA GLY A 253 22.45 3.56 7.66
C GLY A 253 21.22 4.13 8.39
N ASP A 254 21.44 5.07 9.31
CA ASP A 254 20.37 5.77 10.05
C ASP A 254 19.76 6.96 9.30
N LEU A 255 20.35 7.33 8.15
CA LEU A 255 19.89 8.46 7.36
C LEU A 255 18.89 8.03 6.30
N ILE A 256 17.92 8.88 6.04
CA ILE A 256 16.87 8.71 5.05
C ILE A 256 17.38 9.26 3.73
N VAL A 257 17.26 8.46 2.67
CA VAL A 257 17.58 8.86 1.30
C VAL A 257 16.44 9.74 0.78
N MET A 258 16.73 10.99 0.45
CA MET A 258 15.76 11.96 -0.05
C MET A 258 16.29 12.53 -1.37
N ILE A 259 15.76 12.03 -2.50
CA ILE A 259 16.16 12.49 -3.84
C ILE A 259 15.20 13.60 -4.28
N ASP A 260 15.75 14.78 -4.55
CA ASP A 260 15.03 16.00 -4.93
C ASP A 260 15.52 16.45 -6.30
N GLY A 261 14.88 15.94 -7.35
CA GLY A 261 15.37 16.01 -8.72
C GLY A 261 16.77 15.43 -8.84
N LYS A 262 17.74 16.31 -9.08
CA LYS A 262 19.17 15.98 -9.30
C LYS A 262 20.01 16.07 -8.03
N THR A 263 19.39 16.23 -6.87
CA THR A 263 20.10 16.35 -5.59
C THR A 263 19.76 15.18 -4.67
N LEU A 264 20.79 14.47 -4.19
CA LEU A 264 20.65 13.53 -3.07
C LEU A 264 20.80 14.29 -1.76
N LYS A 265 19.82 14.19 -0.88
CA LYS A 265 19.89 14.62 0.51
C LYS A 265 19.84 13.39 1.41
N LEU A 266 20.80 13.25 2.31
CA LEU A 266 20.78 12.26 3.38
C LEU A 266 20.34 12.96 4.67
N ALA A 267 19.13 12.68 5.14
CA ALA A 267 18.52 13.39 6.25
C ALA A 267 18.32 12.49 7.47
N ASP A 268 18.44 13.03 8.68
CA ASP A 268 18.03 12.29 9.88
C ASP A 268 16.49 12.21 10.01
N ALA A 269 16.02 11.45 11.00
CA ALA A 269 14.59 11.29 11.27
C ALA A 269 13.84 12.61 11.55
N LYS A 270 14.54 13.71 11.87
CA LYS A 270 13.94 15.02 12.14
C LYS A 270 13.86 15.88 10.88
N GLY A 271 14.37 15.39 9.74
CA GLY A 271 14.47 16.14 8.49
C GLY A 271 15.72 17.01 8.39
N THR A 272 16.69 16.86 9.31
CA THR A 272 17.95 17.62 9.21
C THR A 272 18.86 16.94 8.19
N VAL A 273 19.18 17.65 7.10
CA VAL A 273 20.12 17.18 6.08
C VAL A 273 21.52 17.10 6.67
N LYS A 274 22.12 15.91 6.68
CA LYS A 274 23.50 15.65 7.16
C LYS A 274 24.52 15.70 6.03
N ALA A 275 24.11 15.29 4.84
CA ALA A 275 24.92 15.37 3.64
C ALA A 275 24.02 15.66 2.44
N SER A 276 24.58 16.38 1.45
CA SER A 276 23.90 16.71 0.21
C SER A 276 24.89 16.59 -0.94
N TYR A 277 24.45 15.97 -2.03
CA TYR A 277 25.26 15.73 -3.21
C TYR A 277 24.48 16.10 -4.46
N GLN A 278 25.09 16.84 -5.38
CA GLN A 278 24.51 17.08 -6.70
C GLN A 278 24.87 15.94 -7.64
N ALA A 279 23.95 15.59 -8.53
CA ALA A 279 24.14 14.68 -9.66
C ALA A 279 25.52 14.85 -10.31
N LYS A 280 25.86 16.09 -10.68
CA LYS A 280 27.14 16.41 -11.31
C LYS A 280 28.36 16.10 -10.45
N ASP A 281 28.25 16.24 -9.13
CA ASP A 281 29.32 15.88 -8.19
C ASP A 281 29.43 14.37 -8.01
N LEU A 282 28.35 13.63 -8.26
CA LEU A 282 28.29 12.18 -8.10
C LEU A 282 28.78 11.43 -9.33
N PHE A 283 28.36 11.87 -10.52
CA PHE A 283 28.55 11.14 -11.77
C PHE A 283 29.01 12.03 -12.94
N GLY A 284 29.39 13.29 -12.68
CA GLY A 284 29.97 14.19 -13.67
C GLY A 284 28.98 14.87 -14.62
N GLU A 285 27.70 14.54 -14.55
CA GLU A 285 26.65 15.06 -15.43
C GLU A 285 25.36 15.39 -14.67
N GLU A 286 24.44 16.06 -15.35
CA GLU A 286 23.19 16.55 -14.77
C GLU A 286 22.02 15.62 -15.14
N ASP A 287 21.82 14.57 -14.34
CA ASP A 287 20.78 13.56 -14.57
C ASP A 287 19.95 13.31 -13.29
N ASN A 288 18.76 12.75 -13.45
CA ASN A 288 18.08 12.08 -12.34
C ASN A 288 18.77 10.74 -12.09
N PHE A 289 18.59 10.17 -10.90
CA PHE A 289 19.30 8.95 -10.53
C PHE A 289 18.55 8.18 -9.44
N THR A 290 18.97 6.95 -9.21
CA THR A 290 18.58 6.14 -8.05
C THR A 290 19.76 5.95 -7.10
N VAL A 291 19.44 5.67 -5.82
CA VAL A 291 20.38 5.15 -4.83
C VAL A 291 19.97 3.71 -4.52
N GLU A 292 20.73 2.74 -5.01
CA GLU A 292 20.38 1.31 -4.98
C GLU A 292 21.03 0.57 -3.81
N GLY A 293 21.96 1.21 -3.10
CA GLY A 293 22.66 0.63 -1.97
C GLY A 293 23.48 1.65 -1.21
N ALA A 294 23.79 1.35 0.04
CA ALA A 294 24.62 2.18 0.91
C ALA A 294 25.39 1.31 1.88
N PHE A 295 26.71 1.51 1.96
CA PHE A 295 27.61 0.72 2.78
C PHE A 295 28.73 1.57 3.34
N ASP A 296 28.86 1.66 4.66
CA ASP A 296 29.97 2.39 5.29
C ASP A 296 30.08 3.82 4.72
N GLU A 297 31.11 4.10 3.89
CA GLU A 297 31.35 5.40 3.23
C GLU A 297 30.95 5.40 1.75
N TYR A 298 30.24 4.38 1.28
CA TYR A 298 29.92 4.16 -0.11
C TYR A 298 28.42 4.19 -0.40
N LEU A 299 28.07 4.66 -1.59
CA LEU A 299 26.74 4.57 -2.17
C LEU A 299 26.80 3.84 -3.50
N LEU A 300 25.80 3.01 -3.76
CA LEU A 300 25.50 2.57 -5.12
C LEU A 300 24.49 3.53 -5.72
N VAL A 301 24.90 4.20 -6.78
CA VAL A 301 24.08 5.19 -7.49
C VAL A 301 24.00 4.84 -8.96
N ARG A 302 22.87 5.15 -9.57
CA ARG A 302 22.67 4.91 -11.01
C ARG A 302 22.04 6.13 -11.68
N PRO A 303 22.77 6.82 -12.57
CA PRO A 303 22.18 7.84 -13.45
C PRO A 303 21.10 7.23 -14.33
N TYR A 304 20.00 7.95 -14.49
CA TYR A 304 18.79 7.49 -15.13
C TYR A 304 18.99 7.20 -16.63
N GLN A 305 19.53 8.16 -17.38
CA GLN A 305 19.71 8.07 -18.83
C GLN A 305 20.73 7.02 -19.23
N LYS A 306 21.83 6.91 -18.48
CA LYS A 306 22.91 5.95 -18.79
C LYS A 306 22.69 4.56 -18.20
N GLY A 307 21.80 4.41 -17.22
CA GLY A 307 21.49 3.12 -16.62
C GLY A 307 22.70 2.33 -16.08
N THR A 308 23.80 2.99 -15.72
CA THR A 308 25.04 2.34 -15.27
C THR A 308 25.26 2.51 -13.78
N LEU A 309 25.42 1.39 -13.09
CA LEU A 309 25.62 1.34 -11.65
C LEU A 309 27.04 1.79 -11.31
N GLN A 310 27.13 2.68 -10.34
CA GLN A 310 28.38 3.28 -9.89
C GLN A 310 28.52 3.05 -8.38
N LEU A 311 29.71 2.65 -7.95
CA LEU A 311 30.07 2.68 -6.54
C LEU A 311 30.80 3.98 -6.26
N LEU A 312 30.15 4.88 -5.54
CA LEU A 312 30.66 6.18 -5.14
C LEU A 312 31.19 6.12 -3.71
N ASN A 313 32.41 6.62 -3.49
CA ASN A 313 32.90 6.96 -2.16
C ASN A 313 32.41 8.37 -1.77
N THR A 314 31.61 8.45 -0.71
CA THR A 314 30.99 9.70 -0.23
C THR A 314 31.95 10.70 0.39
N LYS A 315 33.17 10.27 0.77
CA LYS A 315 34.23 11.15 1.31
C LYS A 315 35.15 11.69 0.23
N THR A 316 35.70 10.83 -0.61
CA THR A 316 36.65 11.24 -1.67
C THR A 316 35.93 11.78 -2.90
N LYS A 317 34.64 11.45 -3.07
CA LYS A 317 33.82 11.70 -4.27
C LYS A 317 34.31 10.95 -5.51
N GLU A 318 35.22 9.99 -5.33
CA GLU A 318 35.63 9.09 -6.40
C GLU A 318 34.54 8.04 -6.62
N PHE A 319 34.34 7.65 -7.87
CA PHE A 319 33.42 6.59 -8.23
C PHE A 319 34.08 5.62 -9.21
N VAL A 320 33.56 4.39 -9.22
CA VAL A 320 33.90 3.38 -10.23
C VAL A 320 32.65 2.92 -10.95
N LEU A 321 32.75 2.77 -12.28
CA LEU A 321 31.70 2.20 -13.11
C LEU A 321 31.75 0.68 -13.00
N LEU A 322 30.73 0.07 -12.38
CA LEU A 322 30.79 -1.35 -12.04
C LEU A 322 30.90 -2.26 -13.25
N TYR A 323 30.28 -1.89 -14.38
CA TYR A 323 30.37 -2.71 -15.58
C TYR A 323 31.78 -2.76 -16.19
N LYS A 324 32.61 -1.72 -15.97
CA LYS A 324 34.01 -1.72 -16.41
C LYS A 324 34.87 -2.68 -15.60
N GLU A 325 34.54 -2.83 -14.32
CA GLU A 325 35.25 -3.71 -13.39
C GLU A 325 34.77 -5.15 -13.45
N LEU A 326 33.47 -5.38 -13.65
CA LEU A 326 32.85 -6.69 -13.44
C LEU A 326 32.58 -7.47 -14.73
N LEU A 327 32.34 -6.80 -15.86
CA LEU A 327 31.86 -7.47 -17.08
C LEU A 327 32.97 -7.81 -18.07
N SER A 328 32.62 -8.60 -19.08
CA SER A 328 33.53 -8.97 -20.17
C SER A 328 33.83 -7.76 -21.08
N ASP A 329 34.94 -7.80 -21.82
CA ASP A 329 35.28 -6.71 -22.76
C ASP A 329 34.26 -6.56 -23.89
N GLN A 330 33.63 -7.67 -24.30
CA GLN A 330 32.52 -7.65 -25.25
C GLN A 330 31.33 -6.87 -24.68
N ASP A 331 30.94 -7.14 -23.43
CA ASP A 331 29.85 -6.43 -22.77
C ASP A 331 30.16 -4.95 -22.57
N LYS A 332 31.39 -4.62 -22.16
CA LYS A 332 31.83 -3.23 -22.01
C LYS A 332 31.65 -2.48 -23.33
N LYS A 333 32.11 -3.06 -24.44
CA LYS A 333 31.98 -2.45 -25.77
C LYS A 333 30.52 -2.24 -26.17
N ILE A 334 29.64 -3.22 -25.91
CA ILE A 334 28.21 -3.09 -26.19
C ILE A 334 27.59 -1.96 -25.36
N ILE A 335 27.88 -1.91 -24.06
CA ILE A 335 27.36 -0.88 -23.15
C ILE A 335 27.89 0.52 -23.55
N ASP A 336 29.19 0.64 -23.85
CA ASP A 336 29.79 1.89 -24.33
C ASP A 336 29.12 2.38 -25.62
N THR A 337 28.88 1.48 -26.58
CA THR A 337 28.17 1.81 -27.83
C THR A 337 26.74 2.29 -27.53
N MET A 338 26.00 1.58 -26.68
CA MET A 338 24.62 1.97 -26.32
C MET A 338 24.55 3.34 -25.62
N ILE A 339 25.53 3.64 -24.74
CA ILE A 339 25.59 4.93 -24.03
C ILE A 339 25.92 6.07 -24.99
N ASN A 340 26.86 5.87 -25.92
CA ASN A 340 27.33 6.93 -26.82
C ASN A 340 26.39 7.18 -28.01
N ASP A 341 25.86 6.12 -28.60
CA ASP A 341 25.07 6.20 -29.82
C ASP A 341 23.56 6.35 -29.54
N GLY A 342 23.18 6.24 -28.26
CA GLY A 342 21.79 6.16 -27.82
C GLY A 342 21.24 4.74 -27.97
N ALA A 343 20.33 4.35 -27.08
CA ALA A 343 19.68 3.05 -27.17
C ALA A 343 18.88 2.95 -28.48
N THR A 344 19.06 1.86 -29.24
CA THR A 344 18.46 1.68 -30.56
C THR A 344 17.01 1.17 -30.47
N GLY A 345 16.13 1.93 -29.81
CA GLY A 345 14.69 1.67 -29.80
C GLY A 345 14.01 2.09 -28.49
N ASP A 346 12.69 2.29 -28.55
CA ASP A 346 11.85 2.75 -27.42
C ASP A 346 11.82 1.78 -26.22
N SER A 347 12.41 0.59 -26.35
CA SER A 347 12.47 -0.46 -25.32
C SER A 347 13.89 -0.85 -24.89
N ASP A 348 14.92 -0.25 -25.49
CA ASP A 348 16.30 -0.60 -25.19
C ASP A 348 16.79 0.16 -23.95
N TYR A 349 16.94 -0.55 -22.84
CA TYR A 349 17.68 -0.03 -21.69
C TYR A 349 19.18 0.00 -22.03
N ALA A 350 19.68 1.18 -22.42
CA ALA A 350 21.11 1.46 -22.41
C ALA A 350 21.57 1.49 -20.96
N GLY A 351 21.97 0.33 -20.44
CA GLY A 351 22.41 0.17 -19.07
C GLY A 351 23.13 -1.14 -18.87
N ASP A 352 23.86 -1.24 -17.76
CA ASP A 352 24.68 -2.42 -17.49
C ASP A 352 23.87 -3.65 -17.05
N ARG A 353 22.61 -3.40 -16.62
CA ARG A 353 21.68 -4.39 -16.06
C ARG A 353 22.25 -5.17 -14.88
N LEU A 354 23.21 -4.57 -14.16
CA LEU A 354 23.72 -5.07 -12.89
C LEU A 354 22.70 -4.77 -11.79
N SER A 355 22.43 -5.74 -10.93
CA SER A 355 21.58 -5.56 -9.74
C SER A 355 22.35 -5.97 -8.49
N PHE A 356 22.34 -5.11 -7.47
CA PHE A 356 22.94 -5.43 -6.18
C PHE A 356 22.20 -6.59 -5.50
N VAL A 357 22.96 -7.53 -4.93
CA VAL A 357 22.42 -8.71 -4.25
C VAL A 357 22.63 -8.61 -2.74
N LYS A 358 23.89 -8.48 -2.31
CA LYS A 358 24.28 -8.44 -0.89
C LYS A 358 25.71 -7.94 -0.70
N LYS A 359 26.04 -7.59 0.54
CA LYS A 359 27.40 -7.34 1.01
C LYS A 359 27.80 -8.42 2.02
N GLU A 360 28.95 -9.04 1.84
CA GLU A 360 29.55 -9.94 2.83
C GLU A 360 30.96 -9.46 3.17
N GLY A 361 31.14 -8.98 4.41
CA GLY A 361 32.37 -8.32 4.82
C GLY A 361 32.66 -7.07 3.97
N LYS A 362 33.74 -7.13 3.18
CA LYS A 362 34.14 -6.06 2.24
C LYS A 362 33.68 -6.31 0.81
N THR A 363 33.14 -7.49 0.52
CA THR A 363 32.78 -7.88 -0.86
C THR A 363 31.32 -7.55 -1.15
N LEU A 364 31.07 -6.91 -2.28
CA LEU A 364 29.75 -6.64 -2.84
C LEU A 364 29.44 -7.65 -3.94
N TYR A 365 28.22 -8.19 -3.93
CA TYR A 365 27.75 -9.22 -4.87
C TYR A 365 26.67 -8.63 -5.77
N PHE A 366 26.78 -8.91 -7.08
CA PHE A 366 25.86 -8.41 -8.10
C PHE A 366 25.42 -9.53 -9.04
N ASN A 367 24.21 -9.44 -9.58
CA ASN A 367 23.72 -10.29 -10.67
C ASN A 367 23.50 -9.46 -11.93
N ARG A 368 23.32 -10.11 -13.09
CA ARG A 368 22.98 -9.47 -14.36
C ARG A 368 21.95 -10.27 -15.16
N ASN A 369 20.92 -9.62 -15.71
CA ASN A 369 19.96 -10.20 -16.67
C ASN A 369 19.30 -11.52 -16.25
N GLU A 370 18.83 -11.64 -15.00
CA GLU A 370 18.22 -12.88 -14.48
C GLU A 370 19.13 -14.13 -14.52
N ASN A 371 20.39 -14.00 -14.94
CA ASN A 371 21.35 -15.10 -14.91
C ASN A 371 21.81 -15.35 -13.46
N SER A 372 22.06 -16.62 -13.13
CA SER A 372 22.65 -17.07 -11.86
C SER A 372 24.15 -16.77 -11.72
N LEU A 373 24.72 -15.96 -12.62
CA LEU A 373 26.10 -15.49 -12.54
C LEU A 373 26.20 -14.36 -11.52
N THR A 374 26.94 -14.62 -10.45
CA THR A 374 27.21 -13.63 -9.41
C THR A 374 28.59 -13.03 -9.60
N TYR A 375 28.63 -11.72 -9.81
CA TYR A 375 29.84 -10.90 -9.88
C TYR A 375 30.22 -10.41 -8.48
N GLN A 376 31.53 -10.25 -8.24
CA GLN A 376 32.06 -9.84 -6.95
C GLN A 376 32.97 -8.62 -7.13
N LEU A 377 32.69 -7.55 -6.38
CA LEU A 377 33.58 -6.40 -6.23
C LEU A 377 34.18 -6.44 -4.83
N LYS A 378 35.50 -6.32 -4.69
CA LYS A 378 36.22 -6.41 -3.42
C LYS A 378 36.61 -5.07 -2.84
#